data_AF-I1BZT9-F1
#
_entry.id   AF-I1BZT9-F1
#
_cell.length_a   1.000
_cell.length_b   1.000
_cell.length_c   1.000
_cell.angle_alpha   90.00
_cell.angle_beta   90.00
_cell.angle_gamma   90.00
#
_symmetry.space_group_name_H-M   'P 1'
#
loop_
_entity.id
_entity.type
_entity.pdbx_description
1 polymer ?
#
loop_
_entity_poly.entity_id
_entity_poly.type
_entity_poly.pdbx_seq_one_letter_code
_entity_poly.pdbx_strand_id
1 'polypeptide(L)' 'MEARLKWAKAHKDWTEDDWRRMVFSDETKINVWGPGDKLQPHHLDLAVKGRAGSVMLWGCMTWG' A
#
# COMPACT_ATOMS: atom_id res chain seq x y z
N MET A 1 13.50 0.18 -16.03
CA MET A 1 13.34 -1.29 -15.99
C MET A 1 14.60 -2.02 -15.52
N GLU A 2 15.79 -1.54 -15.86
CA GLU A 2 17.07 -2.19 -15.53
C GLU A 2 17.28 -2.44 -14.04
N ALA A 3 16.91 -1.49 -13.17
CA ALA A 3 17.04 -1.66 -11.71
C ALA A 3 16.17 -2.81 -11.17
N ARG A 4 14.92 -2.93 -11.64
CA ARG A 4 14.00 -4.02 -11.27
C ARG A 4 14.55 -5.37 -11.77
N LEU A 5 15.09 -5.40 -12.99
CA LEU A 5 15.67 -6.59 -13.57
C LEU A 5 16.95 -7.03 -12.85
N LYS A 6 17.84 -6.09 -12.49
CA LYS A 6 19.06 -6.36 -11.73
C LYS A 6 18.74 -6.91 -10.35
N TRP A 7 17.76 -6.32 -9.67
CA TRP A 7 17.31 -6.78 -8.36
C TRP A 7 16.74 -8.20 -8.43
N ALA A 8 15.81 -8.46 -9.37
CA ALA A 8 15.21 -9.78 -9.55
C ALA A 8 16.27 -10.86 -9.89
N LYS A 9 17.24 -10.55 -10.76
CA LYS A 9 18.33 -11.48 -11.10
C LYS A 9 19.24 -11.77 -9.91
N ALA A 10 19.51 -10.78 -9.05
CA ALA A 10 20.36 -10.95 -7.88
C ALA A 10 19.69 -11.77 -6.76
N HIS A 11 18.36 -11.77 -6.71
CA HIS A 11 17.58 -12.43 -5.65
C HIS A 11 16.82 -13.67 -6.16
N LYS A 12 17.13 -14.14 -7.37
CA LYS A 12 16.40 -15.24 -8.03
C LYS A 12 16.56 -16.58 -7.31
N ASP A 13 17.71 -16.80 -6.67
CA ASP A 13 18.09 -18.06 -6.01
C ASP A 13 17.92 -17.96 -4.48
N TRP A 14 17.20 -16.94 -3.99
CA TRP A 14 16.95 -16.77 -2.56
C TRP A 14 16.09 -17.89 -2.00
N THR A 15 16.54 -18.44 -0.87
CA THR A 15 15.82 -19.48 -0.14
C THR A 15 14.74 -18.88 0.75
N GLU A 16 13.84 -19.72 1.25
CA GLU A 16 12.81 -19.31 2.21
C GLU A 16 13.40 -18.62 3.45
N ASP A 17 14.53 -19.14 3.97
CA ASP A 17 15.22 -18.54 5.11
C ASP A 17 15.85 -17.17 4.79
N ASP A 18 16.21 -16.90 3.53
CA ASP A 18 16.67 -15.58 3.10
C ASP A 18 15.50 -14.58 3.09
N TRP A 19 14.32 -15.00 2.63
CA TRP A 19 13.10 -14.19 2.70
C TRP A 19 12.65 -13.93 4.12
N ARG A 20 12.88 -14.88 5.04
CA ARG A 20 12.55 -14.73 6.48
C ARG A 20 13.26 -13.58 7.16
N ARG A 21 14.45 -13.21 6.66
CA ARG A 21 15.24 -12.11 7.21
C ARG A 21 14.80 -10.75 6.70
N MET A 22 13.89 -10.70 5.72
CA MET A 22 13.38 -9.43 5.20
C MET A 22 12.28 -8.84 6.09
N VAL A 23 12.39 -7.53 6.31
CA VAL A 23 11.34 -6.70 6.87
C VAL A 23 10.85 -5.78 5.77
N PHE A 24 9.58 -5.92 5.38
CA PHE A 24 8.93 -5.00 4.45
C PHE A 24 8.24 -3.91 5.24
N SER A 25 8.41 -2.65 4.86
CA SER A 25 7.71 -1.51 5.46
C SER A 25 7.04 -0.69 4.38
N ASP A 26 5.85 -0.19 4.66
CA ASP A 26 5.13 0.70 3.75
C ASP A 26 4.24 1.70 4.51
N GLU A 27 3.85 2.76 3.81
CA GLU A 27 2.86 3.73 4.28
C GLU A 27 1.57 3.57 3.49
N THR A 28 0.47 3.29 4.19
CA THR A 28 -0.86 3.20 3.59
C THR A 28 -1.76 4.29 4.11
N LYS A 29 -2.43 4.96 3.16
CA LYS A 29 -3.49 5.91 3.45
C LYS A 29 -4.84 5.19 3.44
N ILE A 30 -5.52 5.16 4.58
CA ILE A 30 -6.88 4.67 4.70
C ILE A 30 -7.82 5.88 4.69
N ASN A 31 -8.67 5.96 3.68
CA ASN A 31 -9.72 6.98 3.60
C ASN A 31 -11.00 6.42 4.25
N VAL A 32 -11.70 7.26 5.00
CA VAL A 32 -12.98 6.87 5.66
C VAL A 32 -14.06 6.49 4.64
N TRP A 33 -13.97 7.01 3.41
CA TRP A 33 -14.86 6.66 2.30
C TRP A 33 -14.06 6.08 1.14
N GLY A 34 -14.55 4.97 0.58
CA GLY A 34 -13.93 4.31 -0.55
C GLY A 34 -14.30 4.95 -1.89
N PRO A 35 -13.50 4.75 -2.94
CA PRO A 35 -13.89 5.10 -4.30
C PRO A 35 -14.98 4.15 -4.77
N GLY A 36 -16.26 4.56 -4.66
CA GLY A 36 -17.41 3.82 -5.21
C GLY A 36 -18.57 3.58 -4.27
N ASP A 37 -18.51 4.03 -3.01
CA ASP A 37 -19.69 4.03 -2.15
C ASP A 37 -20.77 4.93 -2.79
N LYS A 38 -22.01 4.42 -2.92
CA LYS A 38 -23.14 5.15 -3.51
C LYS A 38 -23.53 6.34 -2.63
N LEU A 39 -22.76 7.41 -2.73
CA LEU A 39 -22.99 8.66 -2.04
C LEU A 39 -24.12 9.42 -2.77
N GLN A 40 -25.17 9.77 -2.04
CA GLN A 40 -26.32 10.50 -2.57
C GLN A 40 -25.88 11.91 -3.04
N PRO A 41 -26.30 12.37 -4.24
CA PRO A 41 -25.76 13.59 -4.88
C PRO A 41 -25.97 14.89 -4.10
N HIS A 42 -26.94 14.92 -3.18
CA HIS A 42 -27.36 16.14 -2.47
C HIS A 42 -26.33 16.66 -1.45
N HIS A 43 -25.32 15.87 -1.05
CA HIS A 43 -24.41 16.23 0.05
C HIS A 43 -22.93 16.35 -0.30
N LEU A 44 -22.52 16.33 -1.57
CA LEU A 44 -21.09 16.41 -1.91
C LEU A 44 -20.81 17.38 -3.06
N ASP A 45 -20.07 18.44 -2.74
CA ASP A 45 -19.11 19.00 -3.68
C ASP A 45 -18.17 17.86 -4.12
N LEU A 46 -18.06 17.64 -5.42
CA LEU A 46 -17.13 16.69 -6.03
C LEU A 46 -15.69 17.05 -5.66
N ALA A 47 -15.21 16.50 -4.55
CA ALA A 47 -13.81 16.47 -4.19
C ALA A 47 -13.35 15.02 -4.17
N VAL A 48 -12.27 14.73 -4.89
CA VAL A 48 -11.60 13.41 -4.97
C VAL A 48 -11.23 12.85 -3.58
N LYS A 49 -11.25 13.69 -2.53
CA LYS A 49 -11.29 13.30 -1.14
C LYS A 49 -12.62 13.76 -0.53
N GLY A 50 -13.43 12.81 -0.06
CA GLY A 50 -14.54 13.14 0.83
C GLY A 50 -14.02 13.95 2.04
N ARG A 51 -14.79 14.92 2.52
CA ARG A 51 -14.42 15.78 3.66
C ARG A 51 -14.25 15.03 4.99
N ALA A 52 -14.58 13.74 5.04
CA ALA A 52 -14.23 12.89 6.17
C ALA A 52 -12.75 12.52 6.04
N GLY A 53 -11.96 12.88 7.05
CA GLY A 53 -10.51 12.78 7.05
C GLY A 53 -9.95 11.40 6.64
N SER A 54 -8.65 11.36 6.45
CA SER A 54 -7.91 10.14 6.12
C SER A 54 -6.90 9.85 7.21
N VAL A 55 -6.68 8.59 7.55
CA VAL A 55 -5.59 8.17 8.43
C VAL A 55 -4.42 7.69 7.58
N MET A 56 -3.23 8.16 7.88
CA MET A 56 -1.98 7.62 7.33
C MET A 56 -1.43 6.63 8.36
N LEU A 57 -1.20 5.39 7.95
CA LEU A 57 -0.56 4.39 8.78
C LEU A 57 0.77 4.01 8.16
N TRP A 58 1.79 3.92 9.00
CA TRP A 58 3.04 3.26 8.68
C TRP A 58 3.05 1.91 9.39
N GLY A 59 3.53 0.88 8.70
CA GLY A 59 3.67 -0.44 9.29
C GLY A 59 4.78 -1.23 8.63
N CYS A 60 5.22 -2.28 9.31
CA CYS A 60 6.14 -3.26 8.76
C CYS A 60 5.62 -4.68 8.96
N MET A 61 5.94 -5.57 8.02
CA MET A 61 5.64 -6.99 8.07
C MET A 61 6.89 -7.80 7.77
N THR A 62 7.04 -8.91 8.48
CA THR A 62 8.09 -9.90 8.22
C THR A 62 7.44 -11.20 7.79
N TRP A 63 8.26 -12.13 7.32
CA TRP A 63 7.83 -13.51 7.19
C TRP A 63 7.47 -14.06 8.59
N GLY A 64 6.43 -14.89 8.69
CA GLY A 64 5.90 -15.42 9.95
C GLY A 64 5.70 -16.92 9.90
#